data_AF-A0A7V8V6E1-F1
#
_entry.id   AF-A0A7V8V6E1-F1
#
_cell.length_a   1.000
_cell.length_b   1.000
_cell.length_c   1.000
_cell.angle_alpha   90.00
_cell.angle_beta   90.00
_cell.angle_gamma   90.00
#
_symmetry.space_group_name_H-M   'P 1'
#
loop_
_entity.id
_entity.type
_entity.pdbx_description
1 polymer ?
#
loop_
_entity_poly.entity_id
_entity_poly.type
_entity_poly.pdbx_seq_one_letter_code
_entity_poly.pdbx_strand_id
1 'polypeptide(L)' 'MIVKSQNVLIDTDSIAFAVMYRCLKCDNVVHGTKGSANGIVCENCQSPLEEDDEIAFRLEGDD' A
#
# COMPACT_ATOMS: atom_id res chain seq x y z
N MET A 1 -11.37 21.05 7.31
CA MET A 1 -11.91 21.57 6.03
C MET A 1 -12.62 20.40 5.35
N ILE A 2 -13.94 20.45 5.20
CA ILE A 2 -14.75 19.30 4.75
C ILE A 2 -14.81 19.30 3.22
N VAL A 3 -14.20 18.29 2.57
CA VAL A 3 -14.32 18.10 1.12
C VAL A 3 -15.37 17.03 0.86
N LYS A 4 -16.51 17.45 0.31
CA LYS A 4 -17.68 16.60 0.07
C LYS A 4 -17.50 15.89 -1.28
N SER A 5 -16.84 14.74 -1.28
CA SER A 5 -16.84 13.84 -2.44
C SER A 5 -17.11 12.42 -1.96
N GLN A 6 -18.29 11.89 -2.31
CA GLN A 6 -18.67 10.48 -2.17
C GLN A 6 -18.76 9.94 -0.73
N ASN A 7 -19.79 10.35 0.03
CA ASN A 7 -20.38 9.61 1.17
C ASN A 7 -19.47 8.99 2.25
N VAL A 8 -18.19 9.35 2.35
CA VAL A 8 -17.27 8.89 3.39
C VAL A 8 -16.85 10.11 4.23
N LEU A 9 -17.15 10.05 5.53
CA LEU A 9 -16.60 10.96 6.52
C LEU A 9 -15.16 10.51 6.79
N ILE A 10 -14.19 11.13 6.11
CA ILE A 10 -12.77 10.90 6.35
C ILE A 10 -12.30 12.01 7.30
N ASP A 11 -12.01 11.64 8.54
CA ASP A 11 -11.26 12.52 9.44
C ASP A 11 -9.80 12.50 8.96
N THR A 12 -9.39 13.59 8.31
CA THR A 12 -8.12 13.70 7.59
C THR A 12 -6.91 13.97 8.49
N ASP A 13 -7.10 14.06 9.82
CA ASP A 13 -6.03 14.46 10.75
C ASP A 13 -5.29 13.26 11.36
N SER A 14 -5.87 12.05 11.35
CA SER A 14 -5.31 10.90 12.09
C SER A 14 -5.22 9.59 11.30
N ILE A 15 -5.55 9.56 10.00
CA ILE A 15 -5.56 8.32 9.22
C ILE A 15 -4.66 8.45 7.99
N ALA A 16 -3.43 7.93 8.11
CA ALA A 16 -2.53 7.75 7.00
C ALA A 16 -2.69 6.33 6.43
N PHE A 17 -2.78 6.22 5.10
CA PHE A 17 -2.74 4.94 4.41
C PHE A 17 -1.45 4.89 3.58
N ALA A 18 -0.66 3.84 3.76
CA ALA A 18 0.45 3.52 2.89
C ALA A 18 0.00 2.49 1.85
N VAL A 19 0.47 2.67 0.63
CA VAL A 19 0.35 1.66 -0.41
C VAL A 19 1.35 0.53 -0.12
N MET A 20 0.85 -0.69 0.03
CA MET A 20 1.65 -1.90 0.19
C MET A 20 1.19 -2.96 -0.81
N TYR A 21 1.94 -4.04 -0.95
CA TYR A 21 1.63 -5.15 -1.86
C TYR A 21 1.68 -6.47 -1.11
N ARG A 22 0.74 -7.38 -1.41
CA ARG A 22 0.79 -8.75 -0.89
C ARG A 22 1.55 -9.65 -1.86
N CYS A 23 2.72 -10.12 -1.46
CA CYS A 23 3.50 -11.03 -2.28
C CYS A 23 2.90 -12.45 -2.28
N LEU A 24 2.31 -12.90 -3.38
CA LEU A 24 1.72 -14.25 -3.50
C LEU A 24 2.73 -15.40 -3.36
N LYS A 25 4.01 -15.14 -3.64
CA LYS A 25 5.10 -16.13 -3.51
C LYS A 25 5.51 -16.37 -2.07
N CYS A 26 5.46 -15.32 -1.26
CA CYS A 26 6.04 -15.28 0.07
C CYS A 26 4.95 -15.11 1.14
N ASP A 27 3.69 -14.92 0.73
CA ASP A 27 2.51 -14.55 1.52
C ASP A 27 2.78 -13.43 2.55
N ASN A 28 3.68 -12.52 2.19
CA ASN A 28 4.08 -11.39 3.03
C ASN A 28 3.56 -10.08 2.43
N VAL A 29 3.13 -9.19 3.30
CA VAL A 29 2.85 -7.79 2.94
C VAL A 29 4.16 -7.02 2.94
N VAL A 30 4.46 -6.36 1.84
CA VAL A 30 5.72 -5.63 1.61
C VAL A 30 5.44 -4.28 0.96
N HIS A 31 6.35 -3.31 1.06
CA HIS A 31 6.18 -2.03 0.37
C HIS A 31 6.38 -2.16 -1.15
N GLY A 32 7.11 -3.19 -1.57
CA GLY A 32 7.54 -3.34 -2.94
C GLY A 32 8.68 -2.38 -3.26
N THR A 33 9.65 -2.84 -4.06
CA THR A 33 10.76 -2.03 -4.53
C THR A 33 10.68 -1.88 -6.04
N LYS A 34 11.07 -0.73 -6.57
CA LYS A 34 11.16 -0.54 -8.02
C LYS A 34 12.26 -1.44 -8.59
N GLY A 35 11.84 -2.46 -9.34
CA GLY A 35 12.73 -3.32 -10.09
C GLY A 35 13.26 -2.63 -11.36
N SER A 36 14.30 -3.22 -11.97
CA SER A 36 14.98 -2.67 -13.15
C SER A 36 14.09 -2.55 -14.40
N ALA A 37 12.94 -3.24 -14.44
CA ALA A 37 12.03 -3.29 -15.58
C ALA A 37 10.78 -2.41 -15.41
N ASN A 38 10.85 -1.35 -14.60
CA ASN A 38 9.73 -0.44 -14.32
C ASN A 38 8.52 -1.09 -13.61
N GLY A 39 8.68 -2.33 -13.12
CA GLY A 39 7.71 -3.05 -12.29
C GLY A 39 8.13 -3.07 -10.82
N ILE A 40 7.17 -3.29 -9.93
CA ILE A 40 7.40 -3.40 -8.49
C ILE A 40 7.75 -4.87 -8.19
N VAL A 41 8.76 -5.11 -7.35
CA VAL A 41 9.17 -6.45 -6.94
C VAL A 41 9.21 -6.56 -5.43
N CYS A 42 8.95 -7.76 -4.91
CA CYS A 42 9.00 -8.04 -3.49
C CYS A 42 10.43 -7.86 -2.96
N GLU A 43 10.60 -7.11 -1.87
CA GLU A 43 11.89 -6.87 -1.23
C GLU A 43 12.55 -8.16 -0.69
N ASN A 44 11.73 -9.15 -0.30
CA ASN A 44 12.22 -10.40 0.29
C ASN A 44 12.64 -11.43 -0.75
N CYS A 45 11.84 -11.59 -1.80
CA CYS A 45 12.00 -12.71 -2.73
C CYS A 45 12.14 -12.28 -4.19
N GLN A 46 12.24 -10.97 -4.45
CA GLN A 46 12.41 -10.35 -5.77
C GLN A 46 11.39 -10.80 -6.83
N SER A 47 10.27 -11.38 -6.38
CA SER A 47 9.18 -11.80 -7.24
C SER A 47 8.42 -10.56 -7.71
N PRO A 48 7.95 -10.54 -8.97
CA PRO A 48 7.13 -9.44 -9.47
C PRO A 48 5.87 -9.29 -8.62
N LEU A 49 5.53 -8.05 -8.30
CA LEU A 49 4.28 -7.66 -7.65
C LEU A 49 3.43 -6.97 -8.70
N GLU A 50 2.16 -7.39 -8.81
CA GLU A 50 1.22 -6.80 -9.74
C GLU A 50 0.49 -5.62 -9.10
N GLU A 51 0.04 -4.67 -9.91
CA GLU A 51 -0.74 -3.51 -9.42
C GLU A 51 -2.08 -3.95 -8.80
N ASP A 52 -2.62 -5.10 -9.22
CA ASP A 52 -3.81 -5.74 -8.62
C ASP A 52 -3.57 -6.28 -7.19
N ASP A 53 -2.31 -6.53 -6.80
CA ASP A 53 -1.95 -6.97 -5.44
C ASP A 53 -1.77 -5.79 -4.46
N GLU A 54 -2.09 -4.58 -4.90
CA GLU A 54 -2.00 -3.36 -4.11
C GLU A 54 -3.04 -3.36 -2.98
N ILE A 55 -2.58 -3.09 -1.76
CA ILE A 55 -3.40 -2.97 -0.57
C ILE A 55 -3.15 -1.62 0.11
N ALA A 56 -4.24 -1.01 0.59
CA ALA A 56 -4.15 0.16 1.45
C ALA A 56 -3.88 -0.30 2.89
N PHE A 57 -2.65 -0.12 3.35
CA PHE A 57 -2.28 -0.41 4.72
C PHE A 57 -2.47 0.83 5.58
N ARG A 58 -3.33 0.75 6.59
CA ARG A 58 -3.51 1.85 7.55
C ARG A 58 -2.25 1.95 8.40
N LEU A 59 -1.54 3.06 8.27
CA LEU A 59 -0.53 3.46 9.22
C LEU A 59 -1.29 3.97 10.45
N GLU A 60 -1.30 3.20 11.53
CA GLU A 60 -1.67 3.76 12.83
C GLU A 60 -0.61 4.82 13.15
N GLY A 61 -1.04 6.09 13.19
CA GLY A 61 -0.21 7.15 13.74
C GLY A 61 0.05 6.81 15.20
N ASP A 62 1.31 6.59 15.53
CA ASP A 62 1.79 6.47 16.91
C ASP A 62 1.40 7.75 17.66
N ASP A 63 0.72 7.57 18.80
CA ASP A 63 0.08 8.58 19.67
C ASP A 63 1.06 9.69 20.15
#